data_AF-A0A8C9VXX5-F1
#
_entry.id   AF-A0A8C9VXX5-F1
#
_cell.length_a   1.000
_cell.length_b   1.000
_cell.length_c   1.000
_cell.angle_alpha   90.00
_cell.angle_beta   90.00
_cell.angle_gamma   90.00
#
_symmetry.space_group_name_H-M   'P 1'
#
loop_
_entity.id
_entity.type
_entity.pdbx_description
1 polymer ?
#
loop_
_entity_poly.entity_id
_entity_poly.type
_entity_poly.pdbx_seq_one_letter_code
_entity_poly.pdbx_strand_id
1 'polypeptide(L)'
;FYFLFVGATEEAKPKPKPFMLPNLVPPKIPDGEKVDFDDIHRKRMEKDLNELQALIESHFENRKKEEEELISLKERIVSQLNVTVRCKLLAFPVTSQEERARKEEEEAKKKAEDDAKKKKTLTSLHFGGYMQRTDRRSGKKQTEREKKKKILSDRRKPLNIEHLSEDKIREKANEMWKWMHQLEAEKFELQYKFARQKYEASKELQQYAKC
;
A
#
# COMPACT_ATOMS: atom_id res chain seq x y z
N PHE A 1 10.80 -7.71 33.20
CA PHE A 1 11.90 -6.80 32.87
C PHE A 1 11.31 -5.40 32.77
N TYR A 2 11.64 -4.56 33.76
CA TYR A 2 11.38 -3.12 33.86
C TYR A 2 9.92 -2.62 33.76
N PHE A 3 9.18 -2.85 34.85
CA PHE A 3 8.16 -1.94 35.32
C PHE A 3 8.85 -0.96 36.29
N LEU A 4 9.22 0.24 35.80
CA LEU A 4 9.81 1.30 36.62
C LEU A 4 8.82 2.45 36.77
N PHE A 5 8.24 2.48 37.97
CA PHE A 5 8.08 3.63 38.85
C PHE A 5 8.74 4.93 38.33
N VAL A 6 7.92 5.86 37.85
CA VAL A 6 8.19 7.30 37.77
C VAL A 6 6.85 7.92 38.18
N GLY A 7 6.67 8.38 39.41
CA GLY A 7 7.35 9.53 39.97
C GLY A 7 6.50 10.76 39.67
N ALA A 8 5.44 10.96 40.47
CA ALA A 8 4.63 12.16 40.43
C ALA A 8 5.49 13.36 40.87
N THR A 9 5.86 14.21 39.93
CA THR A 9 6.45 15.52 40.18
C THR A 9 5.38 16.57 39.88
N GLU A 10 4.80 17.14 40.94
CA GLU A 10 4.06 18.39 40.87
C GLU A 10 4.97 19.49 40.33
N GLU A 11 4.76 19.90 39.08
CA GLU A 11 5.33 21.13 38.53
C GLU A 11 4.52 22.31 39.09
N ALA A 12 5.13 22.98 40.07
CA ALA A 12 4.67 24.24 40.61
C ALA A 12 4.53 25.30 39.49
N LYS A 13 3.30 25.76 39.25
CA LYS A 13 3.02 26.95 38.44
C LYS A 13 3.94 28.11 38.89
N PRO A 14 4.64 28.80 37.96
CA PRO A 14 5.41 29.97 38.33
C PRO A 14 4.46 31.06 38.83
N LYS A 15 4.63 31.48 40.10
CA LYS A 15 3.97 32.65 40.65
C LYS A 15 4.34 33.87 39.79
N PRO A 16 3.38 34.61 39.21
CA PRO A 16 3.69 35.85 38.53
C PRO A 16 4.21 36.86 39.56
N LYS A 17 5.40 37.41 39.28
CA LYS A 17 5.97 38.55 40.02
C LYS A 17 4.98 39.71 39.96
N PRO A 18 4.82 40.52 41.02
CA PRO A 18 3.97 41.71 40.97
C PRO A 18 4.59 42.70 39.97
N PHE A 19 4.02 42.76 38.78
CA PHE A 19 4.27 43.84 37.83
C PHE A 19 3.74 45.12 38.49
N MET A 20 4.66 45.99 38.92
CA MET A 20 4.30 47.27 39.50
C MET A 20 3.62 48.11 38.43
N LEU A 21 2.30 48.30 38.58
CA LEU A 21 1.55 49.28 37.82
C LEU A 21 2.13 50.68 38.14
N PRO A 22 2.48 51.50 37.15
CA PRO A 22 2.78 52.91 37.42
C PRO A 22 1.52 53.55 38.00
N ASN A 23 1.72 54.39 39.03
CA ASN A 23 0.67 55.16 39.70
C ASN A 23 -0.37 55.69 38.69
N LEU A 24 -1.58 55.11 38.68
CA LEU A 24 -2.71 55.65 37.94
C LEU A 24 -3.21 56.87 38.71
N VAL A 25 -2.64 58.02 38.39
CA VAL A 25 -3.32 59.31 38.59
C VAL A 25 -4.67 59.20 37.86
N PRO A 26 -5.81 59.45 38.54
CA PRO A 26 -7.11 59.43 37.88
C PRO A 26 -7.05 60.37 36.67
N PRO A 27 -7.32 59.90 35.45
CA PRO A 27 -7.31 60.76 34.28
C PRO A 27 -8.33 61.87 34.55
N LYS A 28 -7.85 63.11 34.56
CA LYS A 28 -8.70 64.31 34.55
C LYS A 28 -9.57 64.17 33.30
N ILE A 29 -10.86 63.94 33.48
CA ILE A 29 -11.84 63.96 32.39
C ILE A 29 -11.79 65.39 31.82
N PRO A 30 -11.39 65.60 30.56
CA PRO A 30 -11.63 66.87 29.91
C PRO A 30 -13.13 66.96 29.67
N ASP A 31 -13.72 68.04 30.16
CA ASP A 31 -15.13 68.39 29.99
C ASP A 31 -15.58 68.25 28.52
N GLY A 32 -16.64 67.49 28.31
CA GLY A 32 -17.66 67.90 27.33
C GLY A 32 -17.57 67.39 25.90
N GLU A 33 -17.06 66.18 25.63
CA GLU A 33 -17.47 65.48 24.39
C GLU A 33 -18.58 64.49 24.73
N LYS A 34 -19.80 64.84 24.32
CA LYS A 34 -21.03 64.10 24.58
C LYS A 34 -20.88 62.70 23.95
N VAL A 35 -20.56 61.70 24.77
CA VAL A 35 -20.47 60.30 24.32
C VAL A 35 -21.84 59.91 23.77
N ASP A 36 -21.96 59.85 22.45
CA ASP A 36 -23.19 59.46 21.78
C ASP A 36 -23.39 57.95 21.92
N PHE A 37 -24.27 57.54 22.83
CA PHE A 37 -24.58 56.13 23.06
C PHE A 37 -25.18 55.45 21.82
N ASP A 38 -25.81 56.22 20.92
CA ASP A 38 -26.29 55.71 19.66
C ASP A 38 -25.14 55.46 18.68
N ASP A 39 -24.06 56.25 18.75
CA ASP A 39 -22.84 56.02 17.96
C ASP A 39 -22.11 54.75 18.41
N ILE A 40 -22.06 54.50 19.72
CA ILE A 40 -21.48 53.26 20.27
C ILE A 40 -22.30 52.03 19.83
N HIS A 41 -23.64 52.12 19.88
CA HIS A 41 -24.50 51.02 19.42
C HIS A 41 -24.37 50.77 17.91
N ARG A 42 -24.35 51.83 17.09
CA ARG A 42 -24.11 51.71 15.64
C ARG A 42 -22.76 51.05 15.34
N LYS A 43 -21.68 51.50 15.97
CA LYS A 43 -20.34 50.93 15.80
C LYS A 43 -20.24 49.46 16.23
N ARG A 44 -20.98 49.07 17.28
CA ARG A 44 -21.06 47.67 17.70
C ARG A 44 -21.76 46.82 16.63
N MET A 45 -22.93 47.25 16.15
CA MET A 45 -23.66 46.54 15.10
C MET A 45 -22.85 46.44 13.81
N GLU A 46 -22.17 47.52 13.41
CA GLU A 46 -21.31 47.54 12.23
C GLU A 46 -20.11 46.59 12.36
N LYS A 47 -19.48 46.55 13.54
CA LYS A 47 -18.40 45.61 13.84
C LYS A 47 -18.88 44.16 13.76
N ASP A 48 -20.01 43.85 14.41
CA ASP A 48 -20.55 42.48 14.43
C ASP A 48 -20.95 42.03 13.01
N LEU A 49 -21.50 42.92 12.19
CA LEU A 49 -21.80 42.64 10.78
C LEU A 49 -20.54 42.38 9.96
N ASN A 50 -19.50 43.19 10.13
CA ASN A 50 -18.23 43.01 9.43
C ASN A 50 -17.52 41.71 9.87
N GLU A 51 -17.54 41.38 11.16
CA GLU A 51 -17.00 40.12 11.68
C GLU A 51 -17.75 38.91 11.14
N LEU A 52 -19.09 38.97 11.09
CA LEU A 52 -19.91 37.92 10.49
C LEU A 52 -19.61 37.74 9.01
N GLN A 53 -19.48 38.82 8.24
CA GLN A 53 -19.10 38.76 6.83
C GLN A 53 -17.72 38.14 6.64
N ALA A 54 -16.72 38.54 7.45
CA ALA A 54 -15.38 37.97 7.40
C ALA A 54 -15.35 36.48 7.76
N LEU A 55 -16.14 36.05 8.74
CA LEU A 55 -16.30 34.63 9.12
C LEU A 55 -16.94 33.82 7.99
N ILE A 56 -17.98 34.36 7.35
CA ILE A 56 -18.64 33.73 6.21
C ILE A 56 -17.65 33.56 5.07
N GLU A 57 -16.93 34.62 4.69
CA GLU A 57 -15.96 34.61 3.61
C GLU A 57 -14.81 33.64 3.89
N SER A 58 -14.24 33.68 5.09
CA SER A 58 -13.21 32.72 5.56
C SER A 58 -13.68 31.27 5.50
N HIS A 59 -14.93 30.99 5.89
CA HIS A 59 -15.48 29.63 5.81
C HIS A 59 -15.58 29.16 4.36
N PHE A 60 -16.06 30.00 3.43
CA PHE A 60 -16.16 29.64 2.03
C PHE A 60 -14.78 29.48 1.37
N GLU A 61 -13.83 30.37 1.65
CA GLU A 61 -12.46 30.26 1.15
C GLU A 61 -11.76 29.00 1.66
N ASN A 62 -11.87 28.69 2.96
CA ASN A 62 -11.28 27.47 3.52
C ASN A 62 -11.88 26.22 2.89
N ARG A 63 -13.22 26.16 2.77
CA ARG A 63 -13.92 25.04 2.11
C ARG A 63 -13.48 24.87 0.66
N LYS A 64 -13.39 25.97 -0.10
CA LYS A 64 -12.98 25.95 -1.49
C LYS A 64 -11.54 25.46 -1.63
N LYS A 65 -10.63 25.95 -0.79
CA LYS A 65 -9.22 25.54 -0.80
C LYS A 65 -9.06 24.07 -0.44
N GLU A 66 -9.76 23.60 0.60
CA GLU A 66 -9.78 22.17 0.96
C GLU A 66 -10.32 21.29 -0.17
N GLU A 67 -11.38 21.73 -0.86
CA GLU A 67 -11.93 21.02 -2.03
C GLU A 67 -10.93 20.97 -3.20
N GLU A 68 -10.25 22.07 -3.51
CA GLU A 68 -9.22 22.12 -4.55
C GLU A 68 -8.03 21.20 -4.21
N GLU A 69 -7.57 21.21 -2.96
CA GLU A 69 -6.51 20.31 -2.49
C GLU A 69 -6.95 18.84 -2.60
N LEU A 70 -8.18 18.52 -2.19
CA LEU A 70 -8.73 17.18 -2.26
C LEU A 70 -8.88 16.70 -3.71
N ILE A 71 -9.30 17.56 -4.63
CA ILE A 71 -9.38 17.27 -6.07
C ILE A 71 -7.99 17.00 -6.63
N SER A 72 -7.01 17.86 -6.35
CA SER A 72 -5.61 17.69 -6.77
C SER A 72 -5.01 16.36 -6.27
N LEU A 73 -5.24 16.02 -5.01
CA LEU A 73 -4.80 14.72 -4.45
C LEU A 73 -5.48 13.54 -5.13
N LYS A 74 -6.79 13.61 -5.38
CA LYS A 74 -7.54 12.56 -6.10
C LYS A 74 -7.00 12.38 -7.51
N GLU A 75 -6.78 13.47 -8.25
CA GLU A 75 -6.20 13.43 -9.60
C GLU A 75 -4.81 12.80 -9.60
N ARG A 76 -3.96 13.14 -8.62
CA ARG A 76 -2.61 12.55 -8.49
C ARG A 76 -2.66 11.05 -8.22
N ILE A 77 -3.55 10.60 -7.34
CA ILE A 77 -3.76 9.17 -7.06
C ILE A 77 -4.29 8.44 -8.30
N VAL A 78 -5.29 9.00 -8.98
CA VAL A 78 -5.88 8.42 -10.19
C VAL A 78 -4.83 8.34 -11.31
N SER A 79 -4.04 9.39 -11.51
CA SER A 79 -2.95 9.42 -12.48
C SER A 79 -1.90 8.33 -12.19
N GLN A 80 -1.47 8.19 -10.93
CA GLN A 80 -0.51 7.15 -10.53
C GLN A 80 -1.08 5.73 -10.72
N LEU A 81 -2.35 5.51 -10.41
CA LEU A 81 -3.04 4.25 -10.66
C LEU A 81 -3.14 3.95 -12.16
N ASN A 82 -3.51 4.93 -12.99
CA ASN A 82 -3.58 4.79 -14.44
C ASN A 82 -2.23 4.45 -15.07
N VAL A 83 -1.14 5.11 -14.64
CA VAL A 83 0.22 4.79 -15.08
C VAL A 83 0.60 3.37 -14.67
N THR A 84 0.32 2.98 -13.42
CA THR A 84 0.62 1.63 -12.93
C THR A 84 -0.17 0.55 -13.69
N VAL A 85 -1.45 0.80 -13.96
CA VAL A 85 -2.31 -0.12 -14.71
C VAL A 85 -1.85 -0.21 -16.17
N ARG A 86 -1.56 0.91 -16.83
CA ARG A 86 -1.01 0.93 -18.20
C ARG A 86 0.34 0.22 -18.30
N CYS A 87 1.28 0.48 -17.38
CA CYS A 87 2.57 -0.21 -17.35
C CYS A 87 2.39 -1.73 -17.18
N LYS A 88 1.48 -2.18 -16.32
CA LYS A 88 1.17 -3.61 -16.14
C LYS A 88 0.51 -4.23 -17.39
N LEU A 89 -0.41 -3.51 -18.03
CA LEU A 89 -1.11 -3.95 -19.24
C LEU A 89 -0.20 -4.01 -20.46
N LEU A 90 0.80 -3.13 -20.56
CA LEU A 90 1.78 -3.13 -21.65
C LEU A 90 2.94 -4.10 -21.40
N ALA A 91 3.42 -4.24 -20.15
CA ALA A 91 4.52 -5.13 -19.83
C ALA A 91 4.14 -6.63 -19.94
N PHE A 92 2.89 -6.99 -19.64
CA PHE A 92 2.41 -8.38 -19.72
C PHE A 92 2.45 -8.99 -21.14
N PRO A 93 1.92 -8.35 -22.19
CA PRO A 93 2.01 -8.86 -23.56
C PRO A 93 3.43 -8.78 -24.12
N VAL A 94 4.23 -7.75 -23.79
CA VAL A 94 5.62 -7.63 -24.28
C VAL A 94 6.48 -8.77 -23.71
N THR A 95 6.45 -8.98 -22.39
CA THR A 95 7.19 -10.08 -21.76
C THR A 95 6.69 -11.45 -22.24
N SER A 96 5.38 -11.62 -22.47
CA SER A 96 4.85 -12.88 -23.00
C SER A 96 5.17 -13.12 -24.47
N GLN A 97 5.31 -12.07 -25.29
CA GLN A 97 5.69 -12.20 -26.71
C GLN A 97 7.20 -12.42 -26.85
N GLU A 98 8.01 -11.77 -26.00
CA GLU A 98 9.46 -11.98 -25.94
C GLU A 98 9.82 -13.39 -25.43
N GLU A 99 9.08 -13.91 -24.43
CA GLU A 99 9.23 -15.30 -23.96
C GLU A 99 8.82 -16.32 -25.04
N ARG A 100 7.81 -15.99 -25.85
CA ARG A 100 7.38 -16.84 -26.99
C ARG A 100 8.39 -16.79 -28.14
N ALA A 101 8.88 -15.60 -28.52
CA ALA A 101 9.87 -15.43 -29.56
C ALA A 101 11.19 -16.14 -29.21
N ARG A 102 11.65 -16.04 -27.96
CA ARG A 102 12.86 -16.74 -27.49
C ARG A 102 12.69 -18.27 -27.51
N LYS A 103 11.48 -18.76 -27.25
CA LYS A 103 11.15 -20.18 -27.29
C LYS A 103 11.01 -20.70 -28.73
N GLU A 104 10.45 -19.91 -29.63
CA GLU A 104 10.35 -20.23 -31.06
C GLU A 104 11.73 -20.23 -31.73
N GLU A 105 12.64 -19.33 -31.34
CA GLU A 105 14.03 -19.32 -31.81
C GLU A 105 14.81 -20.56 -31.31
N GLU A 106 14.63 -20.95 -30.05
CA GLU A 106 15.25 -22.16 -29.48
C GLU A 106 14.67 -23.45 -30.10
N GLU A 107 13.37 -23.48 -30.40
CA GLU A 107 12.69 -24.60 -31.05
C GLU A 107 13.07 -24.71 -32.54
N ALA A 108 13.23 -23.59 -33.24
CA ALA A 108 13.74 -23.55 -34.61
C ALA A 108 15.20 -24.02 -34.69
N LYS A 109 16.04 -23.56 -33.75
CA LYS A 109 17.44 -24.00 -33.64
C LYS A 109 17.52 -25.50 -33.32
N LYS A 110 16.69 -26.00 -32.41
CA LYS A 110 16.61 -27.42 -32.08
C LYS A 110 16.08 -28.26 -33.24
N LYS A 111 15.10 -27.78 -34.01
CA LYS A 111 14.59 -28.47 -35.21
C LYS A 111 15.66 -28.55 -36.30
N ALA A 112 16.45 -27.49 -36.50
CA ALA A 112 17.60 -27.50 -37.40
C ALA A 112 18.71 -28.43 -36.90
N GLU A 113 18.98 -28.47 -35.59
CA GLU A 113 19.95 -29.38 -34.99
C GLU A 113 19.48 -30.84 -35.03
N ASP A 114 18.18 -31.10 -34.86
CA ASP A 114 17.58 -32.42 -34.94
C ASP A 114 17.52 -32.94 -36.39
N ASP A 115 17.26 -32.09 -37.40
CA ASP A 115 17.36 -32.48 -38.82
C ASP A 115 18.82 -32.70 -39.25
N ALA A 116 19.75 -31.88 -38.75
CA ALA A 116 21.18 -32.11 -38.93
C ALA A 116 21.64 -33.39 -38.21
N LYS A 117 21.14 -33.66 -36.99
CA LYS A 117 21.39 -34.90 -36.25
C LYS A 117 20.75 -36.09 -36.92
N LYS A 118 19.53 -36.00 -37.45
CA LYS A 118 18.88 -37.07 -38.25
C LYS A 118 19.70 -37.43 -39.48
N LYS A 119 20.23 -36.42 -40.18
CA LYS A 119 21.21 -36.65 -41.26
C LYS A 119 22.48 -37.35 -40.78
N LYS A 120 23.00 -36.98 -39.60
CA LYS A 120 24.19 -37.60 -38.97
C LYS A 120 23.92 -38.97 -38.35
N THR A 121 22.72 -39.26 -37.87
CA THR A 121 22.34 -40.54 -37.25
C THR A 121 21.93 -41.56 -38.29
N LEU A 122 21.45 -41.14 -39.47
CA LEU A 122 21.32 -42.05 -40.62
C LEU A 122 22.69 -42.64 -41.02
N THR A 123 23.78 -42.01 -40.60
CA THR A 123 25.17 -42.46 -40.79
C THR A 123 25.82 -43.10 -39.56
N SER A 124 25.13 -43.23 -38.41
CA SER A 124 25.77 -43.69 -37.17
C SER A 124 24.97 -44.78 -36.44
N LEU A 125 25.45 -46.01 -36.58
CA LEU A 125 24.81 -47.27 -36.18
C LEU A 125 24.90 -47.62 -34.67
N HIS A 126 24.86 -46.64 -33.75
CA HIS A 126 24.98 -46.92 -32.30
C HIS A 126 24.13 -46.00 -31.40
N PHE A 127 22.81 -46.24 -31.31
CA PHE A 127 21.95 -45.47 -30.39
C PHE A 127 20.76 -46.26 -29.80
N GLY A 128 21.05 -47.26 -28.96
CA GLY A 128 20.05 -48.10 -28.29
C GLY A 128 19.37 -47.51 -27.04
N GLY A 129 19.64 -46.25 -26.65
CA GLY A 129 19.21 -45.70 -25.35
C GLY A 129 18.05 -44.70 -25.35
N TYR A 130 17.62 -44.21 -26.52
CA TYR A 130 16.73 -43.03 -26.60
C TYR A 130 15.27 -43.35 -26.84
N MET A 131 14.96 -44.49 -27.47
CA MET A 131 13.59 -44.90 -27.77
C MET A 131 12.78 -45.25 -26.51
N GLN A 132 13.42 -45.54 -25.38
CA GLN A 132 12.72 -45.87 -24.13
C GLN A 132 12.15 -44.64 -23.40
N ARG A 133 12.56 -43.41 -23.77
CA ARG A 133 12.12 -42.17 -23.10
C ARG A 133 10.93 -41.48 -23.78
N THR A 134 10.62 -41.85 -25.03
CA THR A 134 9.59 -41.18 -25.83
C THR A 134 8.18 -41.71 -25.57
N ASP A 135 8.00 -43.00 -25.25
CA ASP A 135 6.68 -43.59 -25.02
C ASP A 135 6.00 -43.16 -23.69
N ARG A 136 6.74 -42.59 -22.74
CA ARG A 136 6.19 -42.13 -21.45
C ARG A 136 5.78 -40.65 -21.41
N ARG A 137 5.73 -39.95 -22.55
CA ARG A 137 5.47 -38.49 -22.63
C ARG A 137 4.07 -38.10 -23.12
N SER A 138 3.08 -39.00 -23.15
CA SER A 138 1.67 -38.67 -23.42
C SER A 138 0.95 -38.09 -22.20
N GLY A 139 1.47 -36.98 -21.69
CA GLY A 139 0.94 -36.29 -20.51
C GLY A 139 1.87 -35.15 -20.14
N LYS A 140 1.64 -33.97 -20.72
CA LYS A 140 2.42 -32.78 -20.40
C LYS A 140 2.23 -32.49 -18.91
N LYS A 141 3.19 -32.90 -18.08
CA LYS A 141 3.16 -32.65 -16.63
C LYS A 141 2.93 -31.16 -16.43
N GLN A 142 1.85 -30.83 -15.73
CA GLN A 142 1.49 -29.44 -15.43
C GLN A 142 2.66 -28.75 -14.77
N THR A 143 3.03 -27.58 -15.28
CA THR A 143 4.17 -26.82 -14.75
C THR A 143 3.86 -26.31 -13.34
N GLU A 144 4.88 -26.12 -12.50
CA GLU A 144 4.69 -25.55 -11.16
C GLU A 144 4.01 -24.17 -11.21
N ARG A 145 4.25 -23.39 -12.28
CA ARG A 145 3.59 -22.11 -12.54
C ARG A 145 2.07 -22.28 -12.71
N GLU A 146 1.65 -23.26 -13.49
CA GLU A 146 0.23 -23.55 -13.72
C GLU A 146 -0.44 -24.12 -12.47
N LYS A 147 0.25 -24.98 -11.70
CA LYS A 147 -0.26 -25.49 -10.42
C LYS A 147 -0.47 -24.36 -9.42
N LYS A 148 0.52 -23.46 -9.26
CA LYS A 148 0.41 -22.28 -8.40
C LYS A 148 -0.76 -21.41 -8.82
N LYS A 149 -0.92 -21.15 -10.11
CA LYS A 149 -2.05 -20.35 -10.64
C LYS A 149 -3.39 -21.00 -10.32
N LYS A 150 -3.51 -22.33 -10.52
CA LYS A 150 -4.71 -23.10 -10.20
C LYS A 150 -5.04 -22.99 -8.70
N ILE A 151 -4.09 -23.28 -7.81
CA ILE A 151 -4.29 -23.23 -6.36
C ILE A 151 -4.70 -21.82 -5.89
N LEU A 152 -4.09 -20.76 -6.43
CA LEU A 152 -4.45 -19.39 -6.08
C LEU A 152 -5.84 -19.01 -6.59
N SER A 153 -6.23 -19.49 -7.78
CA SER A 153 -7.58 -19.30 -8.31
C SER A 153 -8.61 -20.03 -7.45
N ASP A 154 -8.35 -21.27 -7.06
CA ASP A 154 -9.25 -22.09 -6.23
C ASP A 154 -9.46 -21.48 -4.83
N ARG A 155 -8.42 -20.83 -4.28
CA ARG A 155 -8.50 -20.11 -2.99
C ARG A 155 -9.21 -18.77 -3.10
N ARG A 156 -9.34 -18.19 -4.29
CA ARG A 156 -9.94 -16.87 -4.49
C ARG A 156 -11.45 -16.98 -4.46
N LYS A 157 -12.06 -16.54 -3.36
CA LYS A 157 -13.52 -16.42 -3.25
C LYS A 157 -13.99 -15.15 -3.96
N PRO A 158 -14.88 -15.22 -4.97
CA PRO A 158 -15.46 -14.03 -5.55
C PRO A 158 -16.31 -13.30 -4.51
N LEU A 159 -16.20 -11.97 -4.47
CA LEU A 159 -16.98 -11.13 -3.56
C LEU A 159 -18.15 -10.52 -4.34
N ASN A 160 -19.37 -10.83 -3.91
CA ASN A 160 -20.57 -10.12 -4.36
C ASN A 160 -20.97 -9.14 -3.24
N ILE A 161 -21.07 -7.85 -3.54
CA ILE A 161 -21.33 -6.76 -2.58
C ILE A 161 -22.54 -5.90 -3.00
N GLU A 162 -23.02 -6.02 -4.24
CA GLU A 162 -23.96 -5.05 -4.85
C GLU A 162 -25.39 -5.06 -4.25
N HIS A 163 -25.78 -6.15 -3.59
CA HIS A 163 -27.15 -6.33 -3.08
C HIS A 163 -27.19 -6.72 -1.59
N LEU A 164 -26.20 -6.30 -0.80
CA LEU A 164 -26.16 -6.56 0.63
C LEU A 164 -26.66 -5.38 1.47
N SER A 165 -27.33 -5.68 2.58
CA SER A 165 -27.67 -4.69 3.60
C SER A 165 -26.43 -4.25 4.37
N GLU A 166 -26.49 -3.07 4.99
CA GLU A 166 -25.36 -2.46 5.69
C GLU A 166 -24.73 -3.39 6.74
N ASP A 167 -25.55 -4.04 7.56
CA ASP A 167 -25.09 -4.99 8.59
C ASP A 167 -24.30 -6.16 7.98
N LYS A 168 -24.77 -6.70 6.85
CA LYS A 168 -24.10 -7.80 6.15
C LYS A 168 -22.79 -7.35 5.49
N ILE A 169 -22.70 -6.10 5.06
CA ILE A 169 -21.45 -5.51 4.54
C ILE A 169 -20.42 -5.40 5.68
N ARG A 170 -20.85 -4.97 6.88
CA ARG A 170 -19.97 -4.91 8.07
C ARG A 170 -19.48 -6.31 8.47
N GLU A 171 -20.34 -7.32 8.46
CA GLU A 171 -19.96 -8.72 8.71
C GLU A 171 -18.97 -9.24 7.68
N LYS A 172 -19.23 -9.01 6.38
CA LYS A 172 -18.32 -9.37 5.27
C LYS A 172 -16.95 -8.70 5.40
N ALA A 173 -16.92 -7.42 5.77
CA ALA A 173 -15.67 -6.70 5.99
C ALA A 173 -14.86 -7.33 7.14
N ASN A 174 -15.53 -7.68 8.24
CA ASN A 174 -14.91 -8.37 9.37
C ASN A 174 -14.41 -9.78 8.99
N GLU A 175 -15.17 -10.53 8.20
CA GLU A 175 -14.75 -11.84 7.67
C GLU A 175 -13.48 -11.72 6.81
N MET A 176 -13.45 -10.74 5.90
CA MET A 176 -12.28 -10.48 5.05
C MET A 176 -11.07 -10.02 5.84
N TRP A 177 -11.27 -9.18 6.85
CA TRP A 177 -10.20 -8.75 7.75
C TRP A 177 -9.60 -9.94 8.51
N LYS A 178 -10.44 -10.81 9.09
CA LYS A 178 -9.99 -12.03 9.77
C LYS A 178 -9.24 -12.96 8.81
N TRP A 179 -9.73 -13.13 7.59
CA TRP A 179 -9.09 -13.96 6.56
C TRP A 179 -7.71 -13.42 6.16
N MET A 180 -7.59 -12.11 5.97
CA MET A 180 -6.31 -11.45 5.69
C MET A 180 -5.33 -11.65 6.83
N HIS A 181 -5.77 -11.43 8.08
CA HIS A 181 -4.93 -11.57 9.26
C HIS A 181 -4.42 -13.01 9.44
N GLN A 182 -5.28 -14.01 9.20
CA GLN A 182 -4.89 -15.43 9.22
C GLN A 182 -3.80 -15.73 8.18
N LEU A 183 -3.95 -15.23 6.95
CA LEU A 183 -2.94 -15.42 5.90
C LEU A 183 -1.60 -14.75 6.22
N GLU A 184 -1.62 -13.59 6.88
CA GLU A 184 -0.41 -12.91 7.35
C GLU A 184 0.31 -13.71 8.44
N ALA A 185 -0.44 -14.25 9.40
CA ALA A 185 0.11 -15.11 10.45
C ALA A 185 0.75 -16.37 9.86
N GLU A 186 0.06 -17.06 8.94
CA GLU A 186 0.60 -18.24 8.25
C GLU A 186 1.86 -17.92 7.44
N LYS A 187 1.87 -16.77 6.74
CA LYS A 187 3.05 -16.30 6.00
C LYS A 187 4.22 -16.07 6.94
N PHE A 188 4.00 -15.43 8.09
CA PHE A 188 5.05 -15.18 9.07
C PHE A 188 5.66 -16.49 9.60
N GLU A 189 4.82 -17.45 10.00
CA GLU A 189 5.26 -18.77 10.46
C GLU A 189 6.08 -19.51 9.39
N LEU A 190 5.64 -19.48 8.13
CA LEU A 190 6.36 -20.10 7.02
C LEU A 190 7.71 -19.40 6.75
N GLN A 191 7.77 -18.07 6.86
CA GLN A 191 9.03 -17.33 6.73
C GLN A 191 10.01 -17.69 7.85
N TYR A 192 9.54 -17.78 9.09
CA TYR A 192 10.35 -18.19 10.22
C TYR A 192 10.90 -19.61 10.06
N LYS A 193 10.02 -20.56 9.69
CA LYS A 193 10.41 -21.95 9.39
C LYS A 193 11.43 -22.03 8.25
N PHE A 194 11.23 -21.27 7.17
CA PHE A 194 12.16 -21.24 6.05
C PHE A 194 13.53 -20.70 6.45
N ALA A 195 13.58 -19.64 7.27
CA ALA A 195 14.85 -19.09 7.78
C ALA A 195 15.61 -20.12 8.64
N ARG A 196 14.89 -20.85 9.51
CA ARG A 196 15.46 -21.92 10.32
C ARG A 196 16.00 -23.07 9.47
N GLN A 197 15.21 -23.56 8.51
CA GLN A 197 15.63 -24.64 7.60
C GLN A 197 16.87 -24.24 6.79
N LYS A 198 16.94 -22.98 6.34
CA LYS A 198 18.10 -22.46 5.63
C LYS A 198 19.36 -22.48 6.51
N TYR A 199 19.24 -22.12 7.79
CA TYR A 199 20.33 -22.18 8.75
C TYR A 199 20.78 -23.61 9.02
N GLU A 200 19.85 -24.53 9.28
CA GLU A 200 20.14 -25.97 9.50
C GLU A 200 20.85 -26.58 8.28
N ALA A 201 20.33 -26.36 7.06
CA ALA A 201 20.95 -26.85 5.83
C ALA A 201 22.37 -26.29 5.61
N SER A 202 22.59 -25.01 5.95
CA SER A 202 23.89 -24.37 5.83
C SER A 202 24.90 -24.94 6.84
N LYS A 203 24.46 -25.23 8.07
CA LYS A 203 25.28 -25.88 9.09
C LYS A 203 25.66 -27.31 8.68
N GLU A 204 24.71 -28.08 8.17
CA GLU A 204 24.96 -29.44 7.69
C GLU A 204 25.97 -29.44 6.53
N LEU A 205 25.80 -28.56 5.53
CA LEU A 205 26.74 -28.43 4.42
C LEU A 205 28.16 -28.07 4.90
N GLN A 206 28.30 -27.21 5.89
CA GLN A 206 29.60 -26.88 6.49
C GLN A 206 30.21 -28.06 7.25
N GLN A 207 29.39 -28.92 7.84
CA GLN A 207 29.87 -30.13 8.53
C GLN A 207 30.34 -31.18 7.52
N TYR A 208 29.60 -31.39 6.43
CA TYR A 208 30.03 -32.26 5.33
C TYR A 208 31.27 -31.76 4.59
N ALA A 209 31.48 -30.45 4.49
CA ALA A 209 32.67 -29.86 3.86
C ALA A 209 33.93 -29.88 4.73
N LYS A 210 33.80 -30.21 6.03
CA LYS A 210 34.93 -30.34 6.98
C LYS A 210 35.40 -31.79 7.16
N CYS A 211 34.66 -32.76 6.63
CA CYS A 211 35.09 -34.15 6.46
C CYS A 211 35.77 -34.32 5.11
#